data_AF-A0A7V5ZE75-F1
#
_entry.id   AF-A0A7V5ZE75-F1
#
_cell.length_a   1.000
_cell.length_b   1.000
_cell.length_c   1.000
_cell.angle_alpha   90.00
_cell.angle_beta   90.00
_cell.angle_gamma   90.00
#
_symmetry.space_group_name_H-M   'P 1'
#
loop_
_entity.id
_entity.type
_entity.pdbx_description
1 polymer ?
#
loop_
_entity_poly.entity_id
_entity_poly.type
_entity_poly.pdbx_seq_one_letter_code
_entity_poly.pdbx_strand_id
1 'polypeptide(L)'
;VVSSWALPDKVTVNVPSEGRYLVWLESADGRTVFLPPVESVGGKVELDIAALKKRFADTAEETLKNARVGAYDLKFGNLALVTPKPNDTSVTITPDQFRYAMRVQVRLQTPDDKPIAAAFVMLTDADNTIHAALLEPSKGGVVSLERVRLGKVSLLVNYGNNLTASQEAEIQAERADPVVTLTMVISSGAPVLEGTPSASSGPESAPSASRPAAVPRAFPVWNTVLGLLLLAGVLYGGYRWWKSRQLTVQEAFKKLGIDLGPEPPPGQPIAQKPPVQVPEGHCPFCGQPIDPVTGACACTVAPGAATVGASTAATTAVATAPRLVGARGAYGGTVFEIMGVEATIGREAGNTIQLSNDNTVSRRHARLLQQGHGWVIRDEGSSNGTWVNGVRVTEHPLRPGDEIQIGSTFFRWEV
;
A
#
# COMPACT_ATOMS: atom_id res chain seq x y z
N VAL A 1 13.61 39.09 -0.12
CA VAL A 1 13.06 38.39 1.06
C VAL A 1 12.33 37.17 0.54
N VAL A 2 12.95 36.00 0.58
CA VAL A 2 12.26 34.76 0.20
C VAL A 2 11.37 34.44 1.40
N SER A 3 10.07 34.71 1.28
CA SER A 3 9.11 34.37 2.32
C SER A 3 9.21 32.86 2.58
N SER A 4 9.53 32.46 3.81
CA SER A 4 9.52 31.06 4.22
C SER A 4 8.13 30.48 3.95
N TRP A 5 8.09 29.27 3.39
CA TRP A 5 6.84 28.59 3.12
C TRP A 5 6.25 28.12 4.44
N ALA A 6 5.10 28.66 4.84
CA ALA A 6 4.39 28.22 6.04
C ALA A 6 2.88 28.37 5.86
N LEU A 7 2.11 27.45 6.44
CA LEU A 7 0.68 27.63 6.67
C LEU A 7 0.46 28.31 8.03
N PRO A 8 -0.53 29.21 8.16
CA PRO A 8 -0.91 29.76 9.46
C PRO A 8 -1.46 28.66 10.37
N ASP A 9 -1.55 28.93 11.67
CA ASP A 9 -2.03 27.99 12.69
C ASP A 9 -3.48 27.54 12.49
N LYS A 10 -4.25 28.35 11.76
CA LYS A 10 -5.61 28.03 11.33
C LYS A 10 -5.77 28.38 9.86
N VAL A 11 -6.39 27.47 9.11
CA VAL A 11 -6.77 27.72 7.72
C VAL A 11 -8.28 27.54 7.61
N THR A 12 -8.97 28.57 7.11
CA THR A 12 -10.42 28.52 6.87
C THR A 12 -10.69 28.02 5.46
N VAL A 13 -11.38 26.89 5.32
CA VAL A 13 -11.83 26.37 4.03
C VAL A 13 -13.27 26.82 3.79
N ASN A 14 -13.49 27.58 2.72
CA ASN A 14 -14.83 27.96 2.28
C ASN A 14 -15.30 26.96 1.20
N VAL A 15 -16.25 26.10 1.53
CA VAL A 15 -16.94 25.22 0.58
C VAL A 15 -18.27 25.85 0.13
N PRO A 16 -18.91 25.37 -0.96
CA PRO A 16 -20.20 25.90 -1.39
C PRO A 16 -21.23 25.90 -0.25
N SER A 17 -22.14 26.86 -0.26
CA SER A 17 -23.12 27.06 0.83
C SER A 17 -24.19 25.98 0.90
N GLU A 18 -24.45 25.30 -0.22
CA GLU A 18 -25.43 24.23 -0.31
C GLU A 18 -24.73 22.88 -0.41
N GLY A 19 -25.18 21.90 0.38
CA GLY A 19 -24.64 20.54 0.34
C GLY A 19 -24.03 20.09 1.67
N ARG A 20 -23.50 18.86 1.67
CA ARG A 20 -22.78 18.28 2.78
C ARG A 20 -21.40 17.85 2.30
N TYR A 21 -20.38 18.30 3.01
CA TYR A 21 -19.00 18.11 2.61
C TYR A 21 -18.18 17.48 3.73
N LEU A 22 -17.25 16.61 3.37
CA LEU A 22 -16.13 16.25 4.24
C LEU A 22 -14.90 17.03 3.80
N VAL A 23 -14.24 17.74 4.72
CA VAL A 23 -13.07 18.56 4.42
C VAL A 23 -11.88 18.10 5.25
N TRP A 24 -10.72 17.94 4.63
CA TRP A 24 -9.49 17.52 5.31
C TRP A 24 -8.25 18.15 4.68
N LEU A 25 -7.11 17.91 5.32
CA LEU A 25 -5.79 18.21 4.78
C LEU A 25 -5.02 16.90 4.55
N GLU A 26 -4.43 16.73 3.37
CA GLU A 26 -3.65 15.56 2.99
C GLU A 26 -2.30 15.91 2.36
N SER A 27 -1.42 14.92 2.26
CA SER A 27 -0.17 15.02 1.51
C SER A 27 -0.42 15.24 0.01
N ALA A 28 0.60 15.75 -0.68
CA ALA A 28 0.54 15.99 -2.12
C ALA A 28 0.21 14.74 -2.94
N ASP A 29 0.62 13.56 -2.48
CA ASP A 29 0.35 12.26 -3.11
C ASP A 29 -0.98 11.61 -2.64
N GLY A 30 -1.69 12.23 -1.69
CA GLY A 30 -2.96 11.75 -1.14
C GLY A 30 -2.85 10.48 -0.29
N ARG A 31 -1.64 10.01 0.04
CA ARG A 31 -1.42 8.80 0.85
C ARG A 31 -1.57 9.04 2.34
N THR A 32 -1.34 10.27 2.79
CA THR A 32 -1.44 10.65 4.21
C THR A 32 -2.53 11.69 4.40
N VAL A 33 -3.52 11.35 5.20
CA VAL A 33 -4.50 12.31 5.71
C VAL A 33 -3.94 12.87 7.02
N PHE A 34 -3.58 14.16 7.02
CA PHE A 34 -2.95 14.81 8.17
C PHE A 34 -3.97 15.11 9.28
N LEU A 35 -5.12 15.66 8.87
CA LEU A 35 -6.25 15.93 9.75
C LEU A 35 -7.43 15.05 9.35
N PRO A 36 -8.11 14.40 10.30
CA PRO A 36 -9.30 13.62 9.98
C PRO A 36 -10.36 14.52 9.31
N PRO A 37 -11.20 13.97 8.42
CA PRO A 37 -12.22 14.76 7.75
C PRO A 37 -13.22 15.37 8.73
N VAL A 38 -13.46 16.66 8.56
CA VAL A 38 -14.48 17.44 9.29
C VAL A 38 -15.70 17.56 8.39
N GLU A 39 -16.87 17.17 8.91
CA GLU A 39 -18.13 17.35 8.20
C GLU A 39 -18.61 18.80 8.27
N SER A 40 -19.18 19.29 7.16
CA SER A 40 -19.75 20.62 7.05
C SER A 40 -21.04 20.61 6.24
N VAL A 41 -22.05 21.35 6.70
CA VAL A 41 -23.28 21.64 5.96
C VAL A 41 -23.09 22.96 5.20
N GLY A 42 -22.12 22.95 4.28
CA GLY A 42 -21.72 24.11 3.50
C GLY A 42 -21.04 25.22 4.30
N GLY A 43 -20.49 26.21 3.58
CA GLY A 43 -19.88 27.39 4.20
C GLY A 43 -18.47 27.16 4.71
N LYS A 44 -18.17 27.55 5.96
CA LYS A 44 -16.79 27.65 6.48
C LYS A 44 -16.42 26.45 7.35
N VAL A 45 -15.24 25.90 7.10
CA VAL A 45 -14.62 24.84 7.92
C VAL A 45 -13.25 25.29 8.37
N GLU A 46 -12.98 25.24 9.67
CA GLU A 46 -11.64 25.55 10.19
C GLU A 46 -10.79 24.28 10.28
N LEU A 47 -9.57 24.34 9.74
CA LEU A 47 -8.55 23.30 9.90
C LEU A 47 -7.52 23.77 10.95
N ASP A 48 -7.31 22.94 11.99
CA ASP A 48 -6.34 23.19 13.05
C ASP A 48 -4.93 22.75 12.63
N ILE A 49 -4.18 23.68 12.03
CA ILE A 49 -2.81 23.43 11.58
C ILE A 49 -1.84 23.50 12.76
N ALA A 50 -2.15 24.22 13.83
CA ALA A 50 -1.31 24.26 15.04
C ALA A 50 -1.13 22.86 15.64
N ALA A 51 -2.20 22.06 15.68
CA ALA A 51 -2.11 20.66 16.10
C ALA A 51 -1.14 19.84 15.24
N LEU A 52 -1.13 20.07 13.91
CA LEU A 52 -0.17 19.42 13.00
C LEU A 52 1.26 19.89 13.23
N LYS A 53 1.49 21.20 13.38
CA LYS A 53 2.82 21.75 13.66
C LYS A 53 3.38 21.18 14.96
N LYS A 54 2.55 21.03 15.99
CA LYS A 54 2.96 20.38 17.24
C LYS A 54 3.30 18.90 17.05
N ARG A 55 2.55 18.20 16.19
CA ARG A 55 2.76 16.77 15.90
C ARG A 55 4.05 16.52 15.10
N PHE A 56 4.37 17.40 14.16
CA PHE A 56 5.51 17.24 13.25
C PHE A 56 6.74 18.09 13.63
N ALA A 57 6.62 18.96 14.65
CA ALA A 57 7.69 19.80 15.19
C ALA A 57 8.54 20.44 14.07
N ASP A 58 9.84 20.16 14.04
CA ASP A 58 10.82 20.77 13.13
C ASP A 58 10.63 20.35 11.67
N THR A 59 9.87 19.29 11.38
CA THR A 59 9.59 18.84 10.01
C THR A 59 8.24 19.33 9.47
N ALA A 60 7.50 20.14 10.23
CA ALA A 60 6.13 20.53 9.87
C ALA A 60 6.07 21.30 8.54
N GLU A 61 6.98 22.24 8.30
CA GLU A 61 7.00 23.01 7.05
C GLU A 61 7.25 22.10 5.84
N GLU A 62 8.27 21.23 5.89
CA GLU A 62 8.54 20.33 4.77
C GLU A 62 7.44 19.26 4.59
N THR A 63 6.83 18.80 5.70
CA THR A 63 5.74 17.80 5.67
C THR A 63 4.47 18.37 5.05
N LEU A 64 4.13 19.62 5.38
CA LEU A 64 2.93 20.28 4.88
C LEU A 64 3.15 20.92 3.51
N LYS A 65 4.40 20.99 3.04
CA LYS A 65 4.75 21.52 1.73
C LYS A 65 3.97 20.78 0.65
N ASN A 66 3.26 21.55 -0.18
CA ASN A 66 2.37 21.02 -1.21
C ASN A 66 1.20 20.16 -0.69
N ALA A 67 0.87 20.23 0.60
CA ALA A 67 -0.34 19.63 1.13
C ALA A 67 -1.56 20.15 0.37
N ARG A 68 -2.59 19.32 0.28
CA ARG A 68 -3.82 19.63 -0.42
C ARG A 68 -4.97 19.66 0.57
N VAL A 69 -5.83 20.66 0.44
CA VAL A 69 -7.15 20.64 1.04
C VAL A 69 -8.05 19.80 0.15
N GLY A 70 -8.56 18.71 0.70
CA GLY A 70 -9.58 17.88 0.08
C GLY A 70 -10.96 18.30 0.55
N ALA A 71 -11.91 18.42 -0.38
CA ALA A 71 -13.32 18.54 -0.07
C ALA A 71 -14.12 17.51 -0.86
N TYR A 72 -14.87 16.66 -0.16
CA TYR A 72 -15.69 15.60 -0.73
C TYR A 72 -17.17 15.92 -0.58
N ASP A 73 -17.87 16.02 -1.70
CA ASP A 73 -19.31 16.19 -1.77
C ASP A 73 -20.02 14.84 -1.52
N LEU A 74 -20.76 14.76 -0.42
CA LEU A 74 -21.49 13.56 -0.02
C LEU A 74 -22.72 13.27 -0.90
N LYS A 75 -23.23 14.26 -1.65
CA LYS A 75 -24.39 14.10 -2.53
C LYS A 75 -24.01 13.43 -3.84
N PHE A 76 -23.02 14.00 -4.53
CA PHE A 76 -22.61 13.53 -5.86
C PHE A 76 -21.37 12.64 -5.84
N GLY A 77 -20.70 12.51 -4.70
CA GLY A 77 -19.47 11.73 -4.58
C GLY A 77 -18.28 12.36 -5.31
N ASN A 78 -18.32 13.68 -5.55
CA ASN A 78 -17.23 14.40 -6.20
C ASN A 78 -16.19 14.88 -5.19
N LEU A 79 -14.96 15.00 -5.64
CA LEU A 79 -13.81 15.44 -4.86
C LEU A 79 -13.19 16.68 -5.53
N ALA A 80 -12.95 17.70 -4.72
CA ALA A 80 -12.07 18.82 -5.04
C ALA A 80 -10.75 18.68 -4.27
N LEU A 81 -9.63 18.92 -4.96
CA LEU A 81 -8.29 18.93 -4.38
C LEU A 81 -7.64 20.27 -4.71
N VAL A 82 -7.37 21.08 -3.68
CA VAL A 82 -6.79 22.42 -3.85
C VAL A 82 -5.52 22.54 -3.02
N THR A 83 -4.42 22.93 -3.66
CA THR A 83 -3.16 23.22 -2.97
C THR A 83 -3.20 24.65 -2.44
N PRO A 84 -3.14 24.88 -1.11
CA PRO A 84 -3.05 26.22 -0.56
C PRO A 84 -1.73 26.89 -0.95
N LYS A 85 -1.76 28.21 -1.12
CA LYS A 85 -0.55 29.01 -1.33
C LYS A 85 0.14 29.31 0.01
N PRO A 86 1.44 29.68 -0.02
CA PRO A 86 2.16 30.04 1.19
C PRO A 86 1.44 31.19 1.91
N ASN A 87 1.26 31.05 3.23
CA ASN A 87 0.57 32.02 4.10
C ASN A 87 -0.93 32.23 3.82
N ASP A 88 -1.59 31.36 3.06
CA ASP A 88 -3.05 31.40 2.90
C ASP A 88 -3.75 31.19 4.25
N THR A 89 -4.50 32.19 4.69
CA THR A 89 -5.38 32.10 5.88
C THR A 89 -6.74 31.48 5.52
N SER A 90 -7.09 31.48 4.24
CA SER A 90 -8.31 30.85 3.74
C SER A 90 -8.14 30.24 2.36
N VAL A 91 -8.79 29.11 2.13
CA VAL A 91 -8.88 28.42 0.84
C VAL A 91 -10.33 28.36 0.44
N THR A 92 -10.68 28.85 -0.75
CA THR A 92 -12.05 28.79 -1.26
C THR A 92 -12.14 27.71 -2.31
N ILE A 93 -13.13 26.82 -2.17
CA ILE A 93 -13.44 25.73 -3.08
C ILE A 93 -14.75 26.06 -3.79
N THR A 94 -14.68 26.29 -5.10
CA THR A 94 -15.84 26.58 -5.94
C THR A 94 -16.43 25.30 -6.54
N PRO A 95 -17.72 25.29 -6.93
CA PRO A 95 -18.36 24.09 -7.49
C PRO A 95 -17.62 23.48 -8.69
N ASP A 96 -16.98 24.29 -9.54
CA ASP A 96 -16.23 23.82 -10.71
C ASP A 96 -14.89 23.12 -10.36
N GLN A 97 -14.46 23.19 -9.11
CA GLN A 97 -13.23 22.53 -8.64
C GLN A 97 -13.46 21.08 -8.20
N PHE A 98 -14.71 20.63 -8.10
CA PHE A 98 -15.08 19.24 -7.84
C PHE A 98 -14.92 18.38 -9.10
N ARG A 99 -13.66 18.13 -9.48
CA ARG A 99 -13.29 17.56 -10.78
C ARG A 99 -13.01 16.07 -10.77
N TYR A 100 -13.10 15.40 -9.63
CA TYR A 100 -12.81 13.97 -9.50
C TYR A 100 -14.03 13.22 -8.95
N ALA A 101 -14.29 12.01 -9.44
CA ALA A 101 -15.10 11.04 -8.72
C ALA A 101 -14.23 10.39 -7.64
N MET A 102 -14.67 10.44 -6.37
CA MET A 102 -13.90 9.84 -5.28
C MET A 102 -13.76 8.33 -5.46
N ARG A 103 -14.83 7.67 -5.93
CA ARG A 103 -14.87 6.23 -6.14
C ARG A 103 -15.60 5.88 -7.44
N VAL A 104 -14.93 5.11 -8.27
CA VAL A 104 -15.47 4.50 -9.48
C VAL A 104 -15.36 3.00 -9.34
N GLN A 105 -16.49 2.32 -9.40
CA GLN A 105 -16.59 0.87 -9.43
C GLN A 105 -16.70 0.39 -10.88
N VAL A 106 -15.86 -0.56 -11.25
CA VAL A 106 -15.95 -1.29 -12.51
C VAL A 106 -16.51 -2.66 -12.19
N ARG A 107 -17.70 -2.94 -12.70
CA ARG A 107 -18.38 -4.23 -12.55
C ARG A 107 -18.21 -5.03 -13.84
N LEU A 108 -17.50 -6.14 -13.74
CA LEU A 108 -17.32 -7.08 -14.83
C LEU A 108 -18.30 -8.24 -14.66
N GLN A 109 -19.01 -8.58 -15.74
CA GLN A 109 -19.96 -9.68 -15.78
C GLN A 109 -19.77 -10.51 -17.05
N THR A 110 -20.06 -11.81 -16.96
CA THR A 110 -20.25 -12.64 -18.16
C THR A 110 -21.66 -12.44 -18.73
N PRO A 111 -21.97 -12.91 -19.96
CA PRO A 111 -23.31 -12.80 -20.53
C PRO A 111 -24.38 -13.51 -19.70
N ASP A 112 -23.99 -14.53 -18.92
CA ASP A 112 -24.86 -15.28 -18.00
C ASP A 112 -24.91 -14.69 -16.58
N ASP A 113 -24.43 -13.45 -16.39
CA ASP A 113 -24.34 -12.73 -15.11
C ASP A 113 -23.49 -13.45 -14.04
N LYS A 114 -22.49 -14.24 -14.46
CA LYS A 114 -21.57 -14.90 -13.54
C LYS A 114 -20.37 -14.01 -13.23
N PRO A 115 -19.87 -14.01 -11.97
CA PRO A 115 -18.71 -13.22 -11.58
C PRO A 115 -17.42 -13.82 -12.15
N ILE A 116 -16.53 -12.93 -12.60
CA ILE A 116 -15.23 -13.29 -13.17
C ILE A 116 -14.22 -13.48 -12.05
N ALA A 117 -13.41 -14.53 -12.13
CA ALA A 117 -12.46 -14.85 -11.08
C ALA A 117 -11.25 -13.91 -11.05
N ALA A 118 -10.74 -13.48 -12.21
CA ALA A 118 -9.60 -12.57 -12.28
C ALA A 118 -9.63 -11.73 -13.56
N ALA A 119 -9.32 -10.45 -13.41
CA ALA A 119 -9.14 -9.52 -14.51
C ALA A 119 -8.25 -8.36 -14.07
N PHE A 120 -7.39 -7.86 -14.94
CA PHE A 120 -6.66 -6.63 -14.73
C PHE A 120 -7.43 -5.48 -15.39
N VAL A 121 -7.84 -4.51 -14.59
CA VAL A 121 -8.65 -3.36 -15.03
C VAL A 121 -7.76 -2.13 -15.09
N MET A 122 -7.73 -1.49 -16.24
CA MET A 122 -7.09 -0.19 -16.47
C MET A 122 -8.15 0.81 -16.91
N LEU A 123 -8.22 1.95 -16.24
CA LEU A 123 -9.07 3.07 -16.61
C LEU A 123 -8.18 4.29 -16.86
N THR A 124 -8.22 4.82 -18.07
CA THR A 124 -7.60 6.10 -18.42
C THR A 124 -8.65 7.20 -18.27
N ASP A 125 -8.37 8.17 -17.41
CA ASP A 125 -9.30 9.26 -17.11
C ASP A 125 -9.14 10.47 -18.05
N ALA A 126 -9.96 11.51 -17.84
CA ALA A 126 -9.96 12.70 -18.70
C ALA A 126 -8.66 13.53 -18.65
N ASP A 127 -7.81 13.34 -17.63
CA ASP A 127 -6.47 13.95 -17.56
C ASP A 127 -5.39 13.02 -18.15
N ASN A 128 -5.79 11.90 -18.78
CA ASN A 128 -4.93 10.80 -19.24
C ASN A 128 -4.18 10.07 -18.10
N THR A 129 -4.70 10.15 -16.87
CA THR A 129 -4.15 9.39 -15.75
C THR A 129 -4.64 7.95 -15.82
N ILE A 130 -3.72 6.99 -15.72
CA ILE A 130 -4.05 5.57 -15.72
C ILE A 130 -4.27 5.10 -14.29
N HIS A 131 -5.48 4.62 -14.03
CA HIS A 131 -5.88 3.95 -12.80
C HIS A 131 -5.90 2.46 -13.06
N ALA A 132 -5.15 1.68 -12.28
CA ALA A 132 -5.05 0.24 -12.49
C ALA A 132 -5.38 -0.52 -11.21
N ALA A 133 -6.15 -1.60 -11.35
CA ALA A 133 -6.45 -2.49 -10.24
C ALA A 133 -6.72 -3.91 -10.73
N LEU A 134 -6.35 -4.87 -9.89
CA LEU A 134 -6.60 -6.29 -10.12
C LEU A 134 -7.95 -6.67 -9.48
N LEU A 135 -8.80 -7.33 -10.26
CA LEU A 135 -9.99 -8.00 -9.75
C LEU A 135 -9.57 -9.27 -9.02
N GLU A 136 -9.82 -9.30 -7.72
CA GLU A 136 -9.67 -10.49 -6.89
C GLU A 136 -10.92 -11.39 -7.00
N PRO A 137 -10.78 -12.73 -6.99
CA PRO A 137 -11.91 -13.65 -7.07
C PRO A 137 -12.95 -13.43 -5.97
N SER A 138 -12.51 -13.01 -4.78
CA SER A 138 -13.35 -12.74 -3.61
C SER A 138 -14.27 -11.53 -3.78
N LYS A 139 -14.02 -10.65 -4.76
CA LYS A 139 -14.75 -9.38 -4.94
C LYS A 139 -15.88 -9.47 -5.96
N GLY A 140 -16.23 -10.68 -6.41
CA GLY A 140 -17.47 -10.93 -7.16
C GLY A 140 -17.60 -10.14 -8.45
N GLY A 141 -16.49 -9.87 -9.15
CA GLY A 141 -16.49 -9.12 -10.40
C GLY A 141 -16.36 -7.60 -10.26
N VAL A 142 -16.22 -7.03 -9.06
CA VAL A 142 -16.15 -5.58 -8.87
C VAL A 142 -14.75 -5.11 -8.46
N VAL A 143 -14.24 -4.11 -9.19
CA VAL A 143 -13.00 -3.38 -8.87
C VAL A 143 -13.36 -1.95 -8.48
N SER A 144 -12.70 -1.40 -7.46
CA SER A 144 -12.85 0.01 -7.08
C SER A 144 -11.58 0.78 -7.40
N LEU A 145 -11.75 1.91 -8.10
CA LEU A 145 -10.73 2.90 -8.41
C LEU A 145 -11.09 4.19 -7.69
N GLU A 146 -10.09 4.96 -7.26
CA GLU A 146 -10.30 6.16 -6.47
C GLU A 146 -9.73 7.40 -7.16
N ARG A 147 -10.34 8.56 -6.90
CA ARG A 147 -9.89 9.87 -7.41
C ARG A 147 -9.75 9.90 -8.94
N VAL A 148 -10.75 9.39 -9.66
CA VAL A 148 -10.79 9.36 -11.12
C VAL A 148 -11.27 10.71 -11.66
N ARG A 149 -10.56 11.31 -12.62
CA ARG A 149 -10.98 12.59 -13.22
C ARG A 149 -12.34 12.43 -13.93
N LEU A 150 -13.26 13.37 -13.68
CA LEU A 150 -14.56 13.45 -14.36
C LEU A 150 -14.39 13.77 -15.86
N GLY A 151 -15.37 13.36 -16.65
CA GLY A 151 -15.36 13.49 -18.12
C GLY A 151 -15.23 12.15 -18.83
N LYS A 152 -14.70 12.18 -20.06
CA LYS A 152 -14.51 10.98 -20.87
C LYS A 152 -13.42 10.08 -20.27
N VAL A 153 -13.73 8.80 -20.16
CA VAL A 153 -12.81 7.77 -19.66
C VAL A 153 -12.77 6.59 -20.62
N SER A 154 -11.63 5.93 -20.70
CA SER A 154 -11.43 4.71 -21.48
C SER A 154 -11.10 3.57 -20.54
N LEU A 155 -11.93 2.53 -20.54
CA LEU A 155 -11.74 1.33 -19.78
C LEU A 155 -11.12 0.25 -20.67
N LEU A 156 -10.07 -0.39 -20.19
CA LEU A 156 -9.42 -1.55 -20.78
C LEU A 156 -9.34 -2.65 -19.72
N VAL A 157 -9.85 -3.83 -20.06
CA VAL A 157 -9.86 -4.99 -19.17
C VAL A 157 -9.11 -6.12 -19.85
N ASN A 158 -8.09 -6.65 -19.17
CA ASN A 158 -7.40 -7.86 -19.57
C ASN A 158 -7.88 -9.02 -18.69
N TYR A 159 -8.37 -10.09 -19.31
CA TYR A 159 -8.97 -11.23 -18.62
C TYR A 159 -8.66 -12.54 -19.38
N GLY A 160 -8.67 -13.65 -18.65
CA GLY A 160 -8.38 -14.96 -19.24
C GLY A 160 -7.02 -14.99 -19.97
N ASN A 161 -6.84 -15.95 -20.87
CA ASN A 161 -5.60 -16.16 -21.65
C ASN A 161 -5.30 -15.00 -22.63
N ASN A 162 -4.99 -13.81 -22.13
CA ASN A 162 -4.68 -12.57 -22.87
C ASN A 162 -5.85 -11.98 -23.69
N LEU A 163 -7.10 -12.18 -23.27
CA LEU A 163 -8.22 -11.51 -23.90
C LEU A 163 -8.32 -10.08 -23.38
N THR A 164 -8.64 -9.15 -24.28
CA THR A 164 -8.87 -7.75 -23.92
C THR A 164 -10.26 -7.32 -24.34
N ALA A 165 -10.88 -6.48 -23.51
CA ALA A 165 -12.09 -5.75 -23.85
C ALA A 165 -11.88 -4.28 -23.52
N SER A 166 -12.41 -3.39 -24.35
CA SER A 166 -12.40 -1.96 -24.11
C SER A 166 -13.80 -1.36 -24.19
N GLN A 167 -14.02 -0.30 -23.42
CA GLN A 167 -15.27 0.45 -23.41
C GLN A 167 -14.96 1.91 -23.10
N GLU A 168 -15.57 2.82 -23.85
CA GLU A 168 -15.57 4.23 -23.50
C GLU A 168 -16.79 4.55 -22.64
N ALA A 169 -16.60 5.44 -21.67
CA ALA A 169 -17.68 5.94 -20.84
C ALA A 169 -17.45 7.42 -20.53
N GLU A 170 -18.47 8.08 -19.99
CA GLU A 170 -18.36 9.45 -19.52
C GLU A 170 -18.86 9.54 -18.08
N ILE A 171 -18.01 10.07 -17.20
CA ILE A 171 -18.32 10.26 -15.80
C ILE A 171 -18.81 11.70 -15.60
N GLN A 172 -20.10 11.85 -15.39
CA GLN A 172 -20.74 13.15 -15.17
C GLN A 172 -20.57 13.63 -13.72
N ALA A 173 -20.52 14.95 -13.54
CA ALA A 173 -20.42 15.58 -12.22
C ALA A 173 -21.71 15.43 -11.41
N GLU A 174 -22.86 15.71 -12.03
CA GLU A 174 -24.17 15.50 -11.41
C GLU A 174 -24.68 14.10 -11.70
N ARG A 175 -25.12 13.40 -10.65
CA ARG A 175 -25.58 12.01 -10.72
C ARG A 175 -26.41 11.64 -9.51
N ALA A 176 -27.26 10.62 -9.65
CA ALA A 176 -28.10 10.13 -8.56
C ALA A 176 -27.27 9.37 -7.50
N ASP A 177 -26.38 8.49 -7.97
CA ASP A 177 -25.53 7.69 -7.10
C ASP A 177 -24.15 8.32 -6.92
N PRO A 178 -23.65 8.48 -5.69
CA PRO A 178 -22.33 9.07 -5.43
C PRO A 178 -21.18 8.14 -5.84
N VAL A 179 -21.43 6.83 -5.92
CA VAL A 179 -20.47 5.85 -6.42
C VAL A 179 -20.76 5.57 -7.89
N VAL A 180 -19.83 5.93 -8.76
CA VAL A 180 -19.95 5.70 -10.20
C VAL A 180 -19.78 4.21 -10.46
N THR A 181 -20.74 3.58 -11.13
CA THR A 181 -20.63 2.16 -11.52
C THR A 181 -20.58 2.03 -13.03
N LEU A 182 -19.47 1.51 -13.55
CA LEU A 182 -19.28 1.19 -14.96
C LEU A 182 -19.42 -0.32 -15.12
N THR A 183 -20.48 -0.76 -15.78
CA THR A 183 -20.72 -2.19 -16.05
C THR A 183 -20.18 -2.55 -17.43
N MET A 184 -19.38 -3.62 -17.48
CA MET A 184 -18.86 -4.20 -18.71
C MET A 184 -19.21 -5.68 -18.78
N VAL A 185 -19.79 -6.08 -19.90
CA VAL A 185 -20.03 -7.49 -20.23
C VAL A 185 -18.86 -8.01 -21.05
N ILE A 186 -18.15 -9.03 -20.57
CA ILE A 186 -17.01 -9.64 -21.27
C ILE A 186 -17.38 -11.02 -21.81
N SER A 187 -16.78 -11.41 -22.95
CA SER A 187 -17.18 -12.61 -23.70
C SER A 187 -16.76 -13.93 -23.02
N SER A 188 -17.48 -15.01 -23.36
CA SER A 188 -17.31 -16.34 -22.76
C SER A 188 -15.92 -16.92 -23.03
N GLY A 189 -15.15 -17.12 -21.95
CA GLY A 189 -13.74 -17.53 -21.98
C GLY A 189 -12.98 -17.12 -20.71
N ALA A 190 -13.55 -16.19 -19.92
CA ALA A 190 -13.07 -15.86 -18.58
C ALA A 190 -13.25 -17.06 -17.62
N PRO A 191 -12.28 -17.34 -16.71
CA PRO A 191 -12.49 -18.28 -15.63
C PRO A 191 -13.62 -17.78 -14.74
N VAL A 192 -14.71 -18.52 -14.74
CA VAL A 192 -15.90 -18.21 -13.96
C VAL A 192 -15.76 -18.92 -12.62
N LEU A 193 -16.21 -18.28 -11.54
CA LEU A 193 -16.42 -19.01 -10.29
C LEU A 193 -17.54 -20.03 -10.53
N GLU A 194 -17.18 -21.30 -10.69
CA GLU A 194 -18.18 -22.38 -10.67
C GLU A 194 -18.87 -22.32 -9.30
N GLY A 195 -20.14 -21.94 -9.31
CA GLY A 195 -20.96 -21.93 -8.13
C GLY A 195 -21.00 -23.34 -7.55
N THR A 196 -20.77 -23.44 -6.24
CA THR A 196 -21.30 -24.58 -5.48
C THR A 196 -22.78 -24.71 -5.84
N PRO A 197 -23.28 -25.90 -6.21
CA PRO A 197 -24.65 -26.03 -6.68
C PRO A 197 -25.60 -25.48 -5.63
N SER A 198 -26.35 -24.45 -6.04
CA SER A 198 -27.47 -23.90 -5.31
C SER A 198 -28.46 -25.04 -5.11
N ALA A 199 -28.58 -25.50 -3.86
CA ALA A 199 -29.54 -26.53 -3.50
C ALA A 199 -30.95 -26.02 -3.85
N SER A 200 -31.63 -26.81 -4.66
CA SER A 200 -32.95 -26.55 -5.21
C SER A 200 -33.98 -26.26 -4.12
N SER A 201 -34.84 -25.29 -4.44
CA SER A 201 -36.10 -25.01 -3.79
C SER A 201 -37.02 -26.24 -3.73
N GLY A 202 -37.59 -26.47 -2.55
CA GLY A 202 -38.74 -27.35 -2.31
C GLY A 202 -39.37 -26.96 -0.97
N PRO A 203 -40.71 -26.78 -0.88
CA PRO A 203 -41.35 -26.15 0.26
C PRO A 203 -41.72 -27.19 1.31
N GLU A 204 -41.33 -27.00 2.56
CA GLU A 204 -41.97 -27.74 3.66
C GLU A 204 -42.00 -26.94 4.96
N SER A 205 -43.19 -26.95 5.54
CA SER A 205 -43.67 -26.11 6.63
C SER A 205 -43.42 -26.71 8.02
N ALA A 206 -42.97 -25.84 8.93
CA ALA A 206 -43.16 -25.84 10.40
C ALA A 206 -42.35 -26.85 11.26
N PRO A 207 -42.18 -26.64 12.59
CA PRO A 207 -42.54 -25.49 13.44
C PRO A 207 -41.38 -24.84 14.23
N SER A 208 -41.69 -23.67 14.79
CA SER A 208 -40.91 -22.91 15.78
C SER A 208 -40.41 -23.76 16.96
N ALA A 209 -39.09 -23.78 17.18
CA ALA A 209 -38.47 -24.29 18.39
C ALA A 209 -37.72 -23.16 19.11
N SER A 210 -38.11 -22.92 20.36
CA SER A 210 -37.59 -21.91 21.27
C SER A 210 -36.07 -22.05 21.50
N ARG A 211 -35.37 -20.93 21.37
CA ARG A 211 -33.97 -20.72 21.77
C ARG A 211 -33.79 -21.00 23.27
N PRO A 212 -32.80 -21.79 23.74
CA PRO A 212 -32.45 -21.81 25.15
C PRO A 212 -31.65 -20.55 25.52
N ALA A 213 -31.93 -20.01 26.70
CA ALA A 213 -31.25 -18.85 27.26
C ALA A 213 -29.76 -19.14 27.53
N ALA A 214 -28.89 -18.17 27.19
CA ALA A 214 -27.47 -18.24 27.46
C ALA A 214 -27.20 -18.14 28.98
N VAL A 215 -26.48 -19.13 29.53
CA VAL A 215 -25.93 -19.08 30.88
C VAL A 215 -24.66 -18.20 30.87
N PRO A 216 -24.54 -17.16 31.70
CA PRO A 216 -23.31 -16.40 31.79
C PRO A 216 -22.22 -17.23 32.49
N ARG A 217 -21.13 -17.54 31.77
CA ARG A 217 -19.90 -18.07 32.37
C ARG A 217 -19.17 -16.92 33.08
N ALA A 218 -19.17 -16.92 34.40
CA ALA A 218 -18.30 -16.06 35.19
C ALA A 218 -16.83 -16.50 35.01
N PHE A 219 -16.03 -15.68 34.34
CA PHE A 219 -14.58 -15.84 34.32
C PHE A 219 -13.98 -15.25 35.61
N PRO A 220 -13.12 -15.97 36.34
CA PRO A 220 -12.56 -15.48 37.60
C PRO A 220 -11.52 -14.39 37.33
N VAL A 221 -11.94 -13.13 37.47
CA VAL A 221 -11.13 -11.90 37.34
C VAL A 221 -9.85 -11.92 38.20
N TRP A 222 -9.82 -12.74 39.25
CA TRP A 222 -8.67 -12.84 40.14
C TRP A 222 -7.42 -13.42 39.45
N ASN A 223 -7.57 -14.39 38.55
CA ASN A 223 -6.41 -15.04 37.91
C ASN A 223 -5.68 -14.10 36.92
N THR A 224 -6.41 -13.20 36.25
CA THR A 224 -5.81 -12.23 35.34
C THR A 224 -5.07 -11.13 36.10
N VAL A 225 -5.62 -10.66 37.22
CA VAL A 225 -4.97 -9.67 38.08
C VAL A 225 -3.67 -10.24 38.69
N LEU A 226 -3.70 -11.50 39.16
CA LEU A 226 -2.51 -12.15 39.71
C LEU A 226 -1.41 -12.34 38.65
N GLY A 227 -1.78 -12.70 37.42
CA GLY A 227 -0.84 -12.84 36.30
C GLY A 227 -0.15 -11.53 35.92
N LEU A 228 -0.90 -10.41 35.90
CA LEU A 228 -0.34 -9.09 35.59
C LEU A 228 0.66 -8.61 36.65
N LEU A 229 0.39 -8.90 37.94
CA LEU A 229 1.30 -8.55 39.03
C LEU A 229 2.62 -9.34 38.96
N LEU A 230 2.57 -10.63 38.61
CA LEU A 230 3.77 -11.44 38.42
C LEU A 230 4.62 -10.94 37.24
N LEU A 231 3.98 -10.60 36.12
CA LEU A 231 4.67 -10.05 34.95
C LEU A 231 5.37 -8.73 35.28
N ALA A 232 4.68 -7.82 35.97
CA ALA A 232 5.25 -6.55 36.41
C ALA A 232 6.45 -6.75 37.35
N GLY A 233 6.39 -7.73 38.25
CA GLY A 233 7.49 -8.08 39.14
C GLY A 233 8.74 -8.57 38.40
N VAL A 234 8.57 -9.43 37.39
CA VAL A 234 9.68 -9.94 36.55
C VAL A 234 10.32 -8.80 35.75
N LEU A 235 9.51 -7.94 35.12
CA LEU A 235 10.00 -6.79 34.36
C LEU A 235 10.75 -5.80 35.26
N TYR A 236 10.23 -5.53 36.46
CA TYR A 236 10.89 -4.65 37.42
C TYR A 236 12.21 -5.23 37.96
N GLY A 237 12.26 -6.55 38.20
CA GLY A 237 13.48 -7.27 38.57
C GLY A 237 14.55 -7.20 37.49
N GLY A 238 14.17 -7.44 36.23
CA GLY A 238 15.06 -7.31 35.07
C GLY A 238 15.58 -5.89 34.88
N TYR A 239 14.72 -4.88 35.03
CA TYR A 239 15.10 -3.48 34.97
C TYR A 239 16.08 -3.08 36.09
N ARG A 240 15.84 -3.51 37.34
CA ARG A 240 16.76 -3.24 38.47
C ARG A 240 18.10 -3.95 38.31
N TRP A 241 18.10 -5.18 37.80
CA TRP A 241 19.32 -5.92 37.50
C TRP A 241 20.14 -5.23 36.40
N TRP A 242 19.48 -4.80 35.32
CA TRP A 242 20.12 -4.07 34.23
C TRP A 242 20.72 -2.73 34.69
N LYS A 243 19.95 -1.94 35.45
CA LYS A 243 20.39 -0.66 36.01
C LYS A 243 21.57 -0.82 37.00
N SER A 244 21.67 -1.96 37.70
CA SER A 244 22.76 -2.24 38.64
C SER A 244 24.11 -2.54 37.99
N ARG A 245 24.16 -2.84 36.68
CA ARG A 245 25.38 -3.34 36.02
C ARG A 245 26.17 -2.31 35.19
N GLN A 246 25.75 -1.03 35.12
CA GLN A 246 26.45 0.07 34.40
C GLN A 246 27.18 -0.34 33.10
N LEU A 247 26.62 -1.24 32.28
CA LEU A 247 27.27 -1.68 31.04
C LEU A 247 27.06 -0.61 29.98
N THR A 248 28.15 -0.01 29.50
CA THR A 248 28.08 0.83 28.31
C THR A 248 27.90 -0.05 27.06
N VAL A 249 27.13 0.46 26.11
CA VAL A 249 26.74 -0.27 24.88
C VAL A 249 27.97 -0.79 24.12
N GLN A 250 29.05 -0.01 24.07
CA GLN A 250 30.29 -0.40 23.41
C GLN A 250 31.00 -1.59 24.08
N GLU A 251 30.98 -1.69 25.41
CA GLU A 251 31.57 -2.83 26.13
C GLU A 251 30.79 -4.13 25.92
N ALA A 252 29.47 -4.02 25.76
CA ALA A 252 28.60 -5.16 25.43
C ALA A 252 28.89 -5.69 24.01
N PHE A 253 29.09 -4.79 23.04
CA PHE A 253 29.45 -5.18 21.66
C PHE A 253 30.88 -5.73 21.57
N LYS A 254 31.82 -5.18 22.34
CA LYS A 254 33.20 -5.69 22.40
C LYS A 254 33.28 -7.10 22.99
N LYS A 255 32.45 -7.42 24.00
CA LYS A 255 32.33 -8.80 24.52
C LYS A 255 31.65 -9.77 23.54
N LEU A 256 30.88 -9.26 22.58
CA LEU A 256 30.28 -10.02 21.50
C LEU A 256 31.18 -10.10 20.24
N GLY A 257 32.42 -9.60 20.32
CA GLY A 257 33.40 -9.68 19.22
C GLY A 257 33.16 -8.69 18.08
N ILE A 258 32.33 -7.67 18.29
CA ILE A 258 32.01 -6.64 17.29
C ILE A 258 32.78 -5.36 17.64
N ASP A 259 33.83 -5.07 16.86
CA ASP A 259 34.63 -3.85 17.01
C ASP A 259 34.01 -2.72 16.18
N LEU A 260 33.33 -1.80 16.88
CA LEU A 260 32.83 -0.56 16.29
C LEU A 260 33.99 0.43 16.39
N GLY A 261 34.71 0.64 15.29
CA GLY A 261 35.84 1.57 15.22
C GLY A 261 35.50 2.97 15.76
N PRO A 262 36.52 3.81 16.05
CA PRO A 262 36.32 5.03 16.81
C PRO A 262 35.34 5.98 16.10
N GLU A 263 34.44 6.55 16.88
CA GLU A 263 33.43 7.50 16.41
C GLU A 263 34.13 8.80 15.96
N PRO A 264 33.83 9.34 14.77
CA PRO A 264 34.45 10.57 14.31
C PRO A 264 33.98 11.76 15.16
N PRO A 265 34.86 12.74 15.44
CA PRO A 265 34.53 13.84 16.33
C PRO A 265 33.43 14.74 15.73
N PRO A 266 32.50 15.24 16.56
CA PRO A 266 31.38 16.04 16.09
C PRO A 266 31.86 17.40 15.55
N GLY A 267 31.47 17.73 14.32
CA GLY A 267 31.68 19.06 13.73
C GLY A 267 32.42 19.13 12.39
N GLN A 268 32.79 18.00 11.77
CA GLN A 268 33.32 18.02 10.40
C GLN A 268 32.18 17.90 9.37
N PRO A 269 32.17 18.72 8.30
CA PRO A 269 31.24 18.54 7.19
C PRO A 269 31.42 17.15 6.60
N ILE A 270 30.30 16.43 6.44
CA ILE A 270 30.28 15.14 5.75
C ILE A 270 30.81 15.40 4.34
N ALA A 271 32.00 14.89 4.02
CA ALA A 271 32.58 15.05 2.69
C ALA A 271 31.55 14.54 1.67
N GLN A 272 31.08 15.44 0.79
CA GLN A 272 30.20 15.05 -0.31
C GLN A 272 30.91 13.98 -1.11
N LYS A 273 30.32 12.78 -1.16
CA LYS A 273 30.86 11.67 -1.94
C LYS A 273 30.99 12.18 -3.37
N PRO A 274 32.20 12.13 -3.99
CA PRO A 274 32.39 12.69 -5.32
C PRO A 274 31.38 12.06 -6.30
N PRO A 275 30.88 12.83 -7.29
CA PRO A 275 29.97 12.30 -8.29
C PRO A 275 30.60 11.05 -8.90
N VAL A 276 29.82 9.97 -8.96
CA VAL A 276 30.26 8.71 -9.57
C VAL A 276 30.59 9.02 -11.04
N GLN A 277 31.87 9.01 -11.37
CA GLN A 277 32.33 9.19 -12.73
C GLN A 277 32.05 7.90 -13.49
N VAL A 278 31.00 7.91 -14.31
CA VAL A 278 30.65 6.81 -15.19
C VAL A 278 31.67 6.81 -16.34
N PRO A 279 32.37 5.70 -16.62
CA PRO A 279 33.30 5.62 -17.75
C PRO A 279 32.62 5.98 -19.08
N GLU A 280 33.32 6.66 -19.98
CA GLU A 280 32.80 6.96 -21.32
C GLU A 280 32.35 5.66 -22.02
N GLY A 281 31.20 5.71 -22.68
CA GLY A 281 30.60 4.53 -23.33
C GLY A 281 29.83 3.59 -22.39
N HIS A 282 29.52 3.99 -21.16
CA HIS A 282 28.67 3.21 -20.25
C HIS A 282 27.42 4.00 -19.82
N CYS A 283 26.32 3.27 -19.61
CA CYS A 283 25.03 3.85 -19.27
C CYS A 283 25.03 4.38 -17.83
N PRO A 284 24.61 5.64 -17.58
CA PRO A 284 24.59 6.22 -16.24
C PRO A 284 23.52 5.62 -15.32
N PHE A 285 22.56 4.86 -15.86
CA PHE A 285 21.47 4.26 -15.09
C PHE A 285 21.78 2.83 -14.62
N CYS A 286 22.35 1.98 -15.47
CA CYS A 286 22.59 0.56 -15.14
C CYS A 286 24.07 0.15 -15.17
N GLY A 287 24.97 1.03 -15.61
CA GLY A 287 26.42 0.77 -15.67
C GLY A 287 26.89 -0.18 -16.78
N GLN A 288 25.99 -0.62 -17.69
CA GLN A 288 26.34 -1.49 -18.82
C GLN A 288 26.92 -0.67 -20.01
N PRO A 289 27.73 -1.28 -20.89
CA PRO A 289 28.21 -0.62 -22.10
C PRO A 289 27.04 -0.17 -22.99
N ILE A 290 27.09 1.06 -23.51
CA ILE A 290 26.12 1.54 -24.51
C ILE A 290 26.59 1.13 -25.90
N ASP A 291 25.64 0.92 -26.82
CA ASP A 291 25.96 0.65 -28.21
C ASP A 291 26.71 1.86 -28.83
N PRO A 292 27.91 1.68 -29.39
CA PRO A 292 28.76 2.78 -29.85
C PRO A 292 28.24 3.49 -31.11
N VAL A 293 27.28 2.90 -31.83
CA VAL A 293 26.70 3.45 -33.06
C VAL A 293 25.38 4.16 -32.77
N THR A 294 24.55 3.62 -31.89
CA THR A 294 23.21 4.14 -31.60
C THR A 294 23.12 4.93 -30.29
N GLY A 295 24.11 4.82 -29.41
CA GLY A 295 24.09 5.44 -28.08
C GLY A 295 23.05 4.84 -27.13
N ALA A 296 22.37 3.76 -27.53
CA ALA A 296 21.31 3.13 -26.76
C ALA A 296 21.85 2.10 -25.77
N CYS A 297 21.26 2.07 -24.58
CA CYS A 297 21.42 0.98 -23.62
C CYS A 297 20.27 -0.02 -23.81
N ALA A 298 20.51 -1.33 -23.69
CA ALA A 298 19.46 -2.35 -23.67
C ALA A 298 18.39 -2.12 -22.59
N CYS A 299 18.75 -1.36 -21.55
CA CYS A 299 17.88 -0.92 -20.47
C CYS A 299 16.93 0.23 -20.85
N THR A 300 17.16 0.90 -21.98
CA THR A 300 16.33 2.01 -22.46
C THR A 300 15.25 1.46 -23.38
N VAL A 301 14.10 1.09 -22.83
CA VAL A 301 12.94 0.66 -23.64
C VAL A 301 12.30 1.89 -24.28
N ALA A 302 12.44 2.05 -25.58
CA ALA A 302 11.62 2.98 -26.37
C ALA A 302 10.26 2.30 -26.69
N PRO A 303 9.13 3.02 -26.61
CA PRO A 303 7.83 2.45 -26.98
C PRO A 303 7.70 2.40 -28.50
N GLY A 304 7.55 1.19 -29.04
CA GLY A 304 7.05 0.97 -30.41
C GLY A 304 8.03 0.28 -31.35
N ALA A 305 8.01 -1.06 -31.34
CA ALA A 305 8.04 -1.90 -32.53
C ALA A 305 7.91 -3.36 -32.10
N ALA A 306 6.71 -3.93 -32.28
CA ALA A 306 6.52 -5.37 -32.26
C ALA A 306 7.10 -5.96 -33.56
N THR A 307 7.88 -7.03 -33.45
CA THR A 307 7.95 -8.07 -34.48
C THR A 307 7.76 -9.44 -33.85
N VAL A 308 7.02 -10.23 -34.60
CA VAL A 308 6.41 -11.52 -34.27
C VAL A 308 7.47 -12.61 -34.20
N GLY A 309 7.36 -13.50 -33.21
CA GLY A 309 8.10 -14.75 -33.13
C GLY A 309 7.38 -15.74 -32.24
N ALA A 310 6.49 -16.52 -32.84
CA ALA A 310 5.85 -17.66 -32.19
C ALA A 310 6.89 -18.72 -31.81
N SER A 311 6.79 -19.26 -30.59
CA SER A 311 7.37 -20.56 -30.26
C SER A 311 6.40 -21.32 -29.36
N THR A 312 5.85 -22.38 -29.95
CA THR A 312 5.13 -23.49 -29.33
C THR A 312 6.09 -24.38 -28.52
N ALA A 313 5.74 -24.68 -27.27
CA ALA A 313 5.94 -25.94 -26.55
C ALA A 313 5.69 -25.66 -25.05
N ALA A 314 4.68 -26.18 -24.37
CA ALA A 314 4.38 -27.58 -24.03
C ALA A 314 4.38 -27.68 -22.50
N THR A 315 3.27 -28.21 -21.99
CA THR A 315 2.92 -28.47 -20.59
C THR A 315 3.95 -29.34 -19.86
N THR A 316 4.40 -28.89 -18.69
CA THR A 316 4.73 -29.77 -17.55
C THR A 316 4.54 -28.94 -16.27
N ALA A 317 3.60 -29.33 -15.42
CA ALA A 317 3.43 -28.74 -14.09
C ALA A 317 4.62 -29.17 -13.22
N VAL A 318 5.60 -28.29 -13.10
CA VAL A 318 6.71 -28.42 -12.15
C VAL A 318 6.19 -27.90 -10.80
N ALA A 319 6.30 -28.70 -9.75
CA ALA A 319 6.09 -28.23 -8.38
C ALA A 319 7.06 -27.07 -8.14
N THR A 320 6.51 -25.87 -8.00
CA THR A 320 7.31 -24.65 -7.95
C THR A 320 8.07 -24.60 -6.62
N ALA A 321 9.34 -24.21 -6.63
CA ALA A 321 10.04 -23.97 -5.37
C ALA A 321 9.43 -22.74 -4.67
N PRO A 322 9.31 -22.73 -3.33
CA PRO A 322 8.84 -21.56 -2.59
C PRO A 322 9.71 -20.35 -2.94
N ARG A 323 9.07 -19.21 -3.26
CA ARG A 323 9.77 -17.99 -3.64
C ARG A 323 9.05 -16.73 -3.22
N LEU A 324 9.82 -15.67 -2.97
CA LEU A 324 9.33 -14.31 -2.84
C LEU A 324 9.58 -13.54 -4.12
N VAL A 325 8.51 -13.07 -4.76
CA VAL A 325 8.57 -12.29 -6.00
C VAL A 325 8.32 -10.83 -5.66
N GLY A 326 9.30 -9.97 -5.88
CA GLY A 326 9.15 -8.52 -5.68
C GLY A 326 8.08 -7.96 -6.59
N ALA A 327 7.00 -7.45 -6.02
CA ALA A 327 5.89 -6.84 -6.73
C ALA A 327 6.10 -5.33 -6.91
N ARG A 328 6.55 -4.62 -5.86
CA ARG A 328 6.74 -3.16 -5.84
C ARG A 328 7.89 -2.77 -4.90
N GLY A 329 8.49 -1.59 -5.13
CA GLY A 329 9.62 -1.08 -4.34
C GLY A 329 10.99 -1.39 -4.99
N ALA A 330 12.07 -1.20 -4.23
CA ALA A 330 13.45 -1.29 -4.76
C ALA A 330 13.82 -2.67 -5.34
N TYR A 331 13.04 -3.70 -5.02
CA TYR A 331 13.22 -5.07 -5.50
C TYR A 331 12.08 -5.55 -6.41
N GLY A 332 11.26 -4.64 -6.95
CA GLY A 332 10.22 -4.98 -7.92
C GLY A 332 10.79 -5.76 -9.11
N GLY A 333 10.14 -6.87 -9.47
CA GLY A 333 10.59 -7.80 -10.51
C GLY A 333 11.69 -8.79 -10.09
N THR A 334 12.26 -8.66 -8.89
CA THR A 334 13.28 -9.61 -8.39
C THR A 334 12.63 -10.85 -7.82
N VAL A 335 13.16 -12.03 -8.13
CA VAL A 335 12.69 -13.31 -7.57
C VAL A 335 13.73 -13.84 -6.59
N PHE A 336 13.30 -14.10 -5.36
CA PHE A 336 14.11 -14.74 -4.32
C PHE A 336 13.59 -16.15 -4.09
N GLU A 337 14.32 -17.14 -4.59
CA GLU A 337 14.03 -18.55 -4.32
C GLU A 337 14.43 -18.92 -2.90
N ILE A 338 13.52 -19.57 -2.18
CA ILE A 338 13.75 -19.99 -0.81
C ILE A 338 14.38 -21.37 -0.81
N MET A 339 15.69 -21.39 -0.60
CA MET A 339 16.47 -22.62 -0.52
C MET A 339 16.52 -23.12 0.93
N GLY A 340 15.99 -24.33 1.17
CA GLY A 340 16.01 -24.97 2.49
C GLY A 340 14.71 -24.80 3.28
N VAL A 341 14.80 -24.92 4.61
CA VAL A 341 13.65 -24.90 5.54
C VAL A 341 13.47 -23.55 6.25
N GLU A 342 14.39 -22.61 6.02
CA GLU A 342 14.40 -21.29 6.62
C GLU A 342 15.08 -20.29 5.66
N ALA A 343 14.57 -19.05 5.62
CA ALA A 343 15.26 -17.91 5.01
C ALA A 343 15.12 -16.65 5.86
N THR A 344 16.23 -15.96 6.11
CA THR A 344 16.25 -14.68 6.83
C THR A 344 16.12 -13.52 5.86
N ILE A 345 15.39 -12.47 6.26
CA ILE A 345 15.14 -11.28 5.45
C ILE A 345 15.59 -10.05 6.22
N GLY A 346 16.43 -9.22 5.61
CA GLY A 346 16.89 -7.99 6.25
C GLY A 346 17.92 -7.24 5.43
N ARG A 347 18.28 -6.04 5.90
CA ARG A 347 19.24 -5.15 5.20
C ARG A 347 20.69 -5.58 5.40
N GLU A 348 21.00 -6.27 6.49
CA GLU A 348 22.37 -6.68 6.84
C GLU A 348 22.92 -7.72 5.87
N ALA A 349 24.22 -7.60 5.56
CA ALA A 349 24.94 -8.61 4.81
C ALA A 349 25.01 -9.91 5.63
N GLY A 350 24.46 -10.99 5.08
CA GLY A 350 24.32 -12.28 5.77
C GLY A 350 22.88 -12.78 5.93
N ASN A 351 21.87 -11.96 5.62
CA ASN A 351 20.51 -12.47 5.43
C ASN A 351 20.41 -13.28 4.13
N THR A 352 19.61 -14.35 4.12
CA THR A 352 19.31 -15.13 2.90
C THR A 352 18.72 -14.24 1.81
N ILE A 353 17.83 -13.33 2.20
CA ILE A 353 17.25 -12.29 1.35
C ILE A 353 17.76 -10.95 1.87
N GLN A 354 18.81 -10.46 1.20
CA GLN A 354 19.42 -9.19 1.56
C GLN A 354 18.74 -8.02 0.83
N LEU A 355 18.12 -7.13 1.62
CA LEU A 355 17.45 -5.91 1.14
C LEU A 355 18.31 -4.67 1.42
N SER A 356 19.55 -4.66 0.92
CA SER A 356 20.57 -3.60 1.16
C SER A 356 20.12 -2.18 0.81
N ASN A 357 19.26 -2.03 -0.20
CA ASN A 357 18.91 -0.74 -0.81
C ASN A 357 17.67 -0.09 -0.17
N ASP A 358 17.06 -0.75 0.82
CA ASP A 358 15.88 -0.25 1.52
C ASP A 358 16.21 0.10 2.98
N ASN A 359 16.43 1.40 3.25
CA ASN A 359 16.77 1.90 4.58
C ASN A 359 15.63 1.74 5.60
N THR A 360 14.40 1.47 5.15
CA THR A 360 13.26 1.19 6.02
C THR A 360 13.22 -0.27 6.48
N VAL A 361 14.13 -1.11 5.97
CA VAL A 361 14.30 -2.50 6.39
C VAL A 361 15.34 -2.58 7.52
N SER A 362 14.93 -3.16 8.65
CA SER A 362 15.84 -3.50 9.76
C SER A 362 16.94 -4.47 9.33
N ARG A 363 18.08 -4.45 10.05
CA ARG A 363 19.24 -5.32 9.77
C ARG A 363 18.84 -6.80 9.67
N ARG A 364 18.09 -7.26 10.66
CA ARG A 364 17.31 -8.50 10.65
C ARG A 364 15.85 -8.10 10.83
N HIS A 365 15.03 -8.36 9.82
CA HIS A 365 13.67 -7.82 9.77
C HIS A 365 12.65 -8.91 10.03
N ALA A 366 12.71 -9.98 9.24
CA ALA A 366 11.80 -11.09 9.33
C ALA A 366 12.53 -12.38 8.96
N ARG A 367 11.89 -13.52 9.24
CA ARG A 367 12.34 -14.82 8.76
C ARG A 367 11.17 -15.64 8.27
N LEU A 368 11.42 -16.43 7.25
CA LEU A 368 10.54 -17.46 6.74
C LEU A 368 10.95 -18.79 7.35
N LEU A 369 9.98 -19.54 7.86
CA LEU A 369 10.18 -20.84 8.48
C LEU A 369 9.22 -21.85 7.86
N GLN A 370 9.74 -22.98 7.42
CA GLN A 370 8.92 -24.11 7.02
C GLN A 370 8.35 -24.78 8.27
N GLN A 371 7.02 -24.92 8.33
CA GLN A 371 6.31 -25.63 9.39
C GLN A 371 5.37 -26.66 8.75
N GLY A 372 5.70 -27.94 8.89
CA GLY A 372 4.97 -29.02 8.22
C GLY A 372 5.04 -28.88 6.70
N HIS A 373 3.87 -28.86 6.04
CA HIS A 373 3.76 -28.65 4.58
C HIS A 373 3.65 -27.18 4.18
N GLY A 374 3.66 -26.24 5.14
CA GLY A 374 3.46 -24.81 4.90
C GLY A 374 4.66 -23.96 5.30
N TRP A 375 4.56 -22.68 5.02
CA TRP A 375 5.54 -21.67 5.40
C TRP A 375 4.91 -20.63 6.32
N VAL A 376 5.72 -20.06 7.21
CA VAL A 376 5.30 -19.02 8.14
C VAL A 376 6.32 -17.89 8.06
N ILE A 377 5.84 -16.65 7.97
CA ILE A 377 6.69 -15.47 8.14
C ILE A 377 6.60 -14.99 9.59
N ARG A 378 7.74 -14.65 10.18
CA ARG A 378 7.83 -14.11 11.54
C ARG A 378 8.69 -12.85 11.55
N ASP A 379 8.17 -11.79 12.15
CA ASP A 379 8.91 -10.55 12.37
C ASP A 379 9.95 -10.73 13.48
N GLU A 380 11.20 -10.29 13.27
CA GLU A 380 12.30 -10.41 14.25
C GLU A 380 12.45 -9.14 15.12
N GLY A 381 11.36 -8.41 15.36
CA GLY A 381 11.39 -7.15 16.12
C GLY A 381 11.80 -5.96 15.26
N SER A 382 11.32 -5.92 14.02
CA SER A 382 11.67 -4.88 13.07
C SER A 382 11.09 -3.51 13.47
N SER A 383 11.78 -2.45 13.06
CA SER A 383 11.41 -1.07 13.43
C SER A 383 10.09 -0.62 12.79
N ASN A 384 9.84 -1.04 11.54
CA ASN A 384 8.65 -0.66 10.76
C ASN A 384 7.57 -1.76 10.71
N GLY A 385 7.88 -2.95 11.23
CA GLY A 385 7.00 -4.11 11.19
C GLY A 385 6.98 -4.83 9.85
N THR A 386 6.65 -6.12 9.92
CA THR A 386 6.26 -6.94 8.78
C THR A 386 4.76 -6.87 8.58
N TRP A 387 4.31 -6.72 7.34
CA TRP A 387 2.89 -6.66 6.99
C TRP A 387 2.56 -7.75 5.97
N VAL A 388 1.42 -8.39 6.14
CA VAL A 388 0.89 -9.37 5.17
C VAL A 388 -0.54 -8.94 4.81
N ASN A 389 -0.81 -8.78 3.51
CA ASN A 389 -2.10 -8.34 2.98
C ASN A 389 -2.62 -7.05 3.66
N GLY A 390 -1.72 -6.10 3.91
CA GLY A 390 -2.03 -4.81 4.54
C GLY A 390 -2.22 -4.85 6.06
N VAL A 391 -2.05 -6.01 6.70
CA VAL A 391 -2.15 -6.17 8.16
C VAL A 391 -0.77 -6.40 8.76
N ARG A 392 -0.43 -5.66 9.82
CA ARG A 392 0.84 -5.84 10.55
C ARG A 392 0.80 -7.15 11.32
N VAL A 393 1.83 -7.98 11.18
CA VAL A 393 1.90 -9.31 11.79
C VAL A 393 3.19 -9.49 12.58
N THR A 394 3.12 -10.23 13.69
CA THR A 394 4.30 -10.75 14.38
C THR A 394 4.67 -12.13 13.87
N GLU A 395 3.67 -12.93 13.50
CA GLU A 395 3.79 -14.24 12.87
C GLU A 395 2.55 -14.48 12.00
N HIS A 396 2.73 -15.04 10.80
CA HIS A 396 1.62 -15.31 9.87
C HIS A 396 1.91 -16.54 8.99
N PRO A 397 1.00 -17.53 8.93
CA PRO A 397 1.12 -18.66 8.01
C PRO A 397 0.86 -18.20 6.58
N LEU A 398 1.87 -18.38 5.72
CA LEU A 398 1.87 -17.93 4.34
C LEU A 398 1.05 -18.85 3.44
N ARG A 399 0.23 -18.22 2.59
CA ARG A 399 -0.53 -18.86 1.53
C ARG A 399 -0.04 -18.36 0.17
N PRO A 400 -0.02 -19.20 -0.88
CA PRO A 400 0.33 -18.74 -2.22
C PRO A 400 -0.48 -17.51 -2.62
N GLY A 401 0.20 -16.47 -3.08
CA GLY A 401 -0.37 -15.18 -3.43
C GLY A 401 -0.34 -14.12 -2.33
N ASP A 402 0.00 -14.45 -1.08
CA ASP A 402 0.08 -13.47 0.01
C ASP A 402 1.04 -12.33 -0.36
N GLU A 403 0.58 -11.08 -0.21
CA GLU A 403 1.41 -9.89 -0.38
C GLU A 403 2.09 -9.58 0.95
N ILE A 404 3.42 -9.66 0.97
CA ILE A 404 4.26 -9.40 2.12
C ILE A 404 4.96 -8.06 1.91
N GLN A 405 4.73 -7.10 2.80
CA GLN A 405 5.47 -5.84 2.81
C GLN A 405 6.53 -5.87 3.92
N ILE A 406 7.77 -5.61 3.50
CA ILE A 406 8.94 -5.47 4.37
C ILE A 406 9.61 -4.14 4.01
N GLY A 407 9.57 -3.20 4.96
CA GLY A 407 9.98 -1.82 4.69
C GLY A 407 9.10 -1.17 3.62
N SER A 408 9.73 -0.66 2.55
CA SER A 408 9.07 -0.03 1.40
C SER A 408 8.86 -0.98 0.23
N THR A 409 9.25 -2.24 0.40
CA THR A 409 9.21 -3.27 -0.64
C THR A 409 8.06 -4.23 -0.40
N PHE A 410 7.35 -4.54 -1.48
CA PHE A 410 6.22 -5.49 -1.51
C PHE A 410 6.65 -6.73 -2.28
N PHE A 411 6.41 -7.88 -1.69
CA PHE A 411 6.67 -9.20 -2.26
C PHE A 411 5.36 -9.96 -2.37
N ARG A 412 5.29 -10.88 -3.32
CA ARG A 412 4.26 -11.92 -3.39
C ARG A 412 4.89 -13.25 -3.05
N TRP A 413 4.24 -14.02 -2.17
CA TRP A 413 4.62 -15.39 -1.86
C TRP A 413 4.11 -16.35 -2.93
N GLU A 414 4.97 -17.23 -3.44
CA GLU A 414 4.60 -18.30 -4.39
C GLU A 414 5.20 -19.63 -3.92
N VAL A 415 4.48 -20.74 -4.17
CA VAL A 415 4.88 -22.12 -3.86
C VAL A 415 4.37 -23.04 -4.95
#